data_AF-A0A9E6DIQ8-F1
#
_entry.id   AF-A0A9E6DIQ8-F1
#
_cell.length_a   1.000
_cell.length_b   1.000
_cell.length_c   1.000
_cell.angle_alpha   90.00
_cell.angle_beta   90.00
_cell.angle_gamma   90.00
#
_symmetry.space_group_name_H-M   'P 1'
#
loop_
_entity.id
_entity.type
_entity.pdbx_description
1 polymer ?
#
loop_
_entity_poly.entity_id
_entity_poly.type
_entity_poly.pdbx_seq_one_letter_code
_entity_poly.pdbx_strand_id
1 'polypeptide(L)'
;MVPKQNIKRNCRSILSEFNALLAQERDALRRLDLDRIEFATTRKLELDAQLKALCEREKPTAADYSELQRMRAGALTNQLLLVHARSCLTGLLSLVRELIQIQELKNASLAPLRVNFRI
;
A
#
# COMPACT_ATOMS: atom_id res chain seq x y z
N MET A 1 0.00 -33.44 20.06
CA MET A 1 -1.25 -33.09 19.37
C MET A 1 -1.83 -31.86 20.06
N VAL A 2 -1.73 -30.68 19.44
CA VAL A 2 -2.29 -29.44 19.99
C VAL A 2 -3.73 -29.31 19.49
N PRO A 3 -4.73 -29.08 20.36
CA PRO A 3 -6.13 -29.03 19.93
C PRO A 3 -6.34 -27.81 19.04
N LYS A 4 -6.74 -28.05 17.78
CA LYS A 4 -7.26 -27.01 16.88
C LYS A 4 -8.60 -26.54 17.43
N GLN A 5 -8.58 -25.53 18.29
CA GLN A 5 -9.79 -24.84 18.71
C GLN A 5 -10.38 -24.12 17.49
N ASN A 6 -11.49 -24.66 16.99
CA ASN A 6 -12.29 -24.05 15.92
C ASN A 6 -13.07 -22.88 16.53
N ILE A 7 -12.39 -21.74 16.70
CA ILE A 7 -13.02 -20.52 17.22
C ILE A 7 -14.02 -20.07 16.16
N LYS A 8 -15.32 -20.16 16.46
CA LYS A 8 -16.39 -19.53 15.66
C LYS A 8 -16.09 -18.03 15.60
N ARG A 9 -15.55 -17.57 14.48
CA ARG A 9 -15.32 -16.15 14.21
C ARG A 9 -16.67 -15.48 13.97
N ASN A 10 -16.87 -14.34 14.63
CA ASN A 10 -18.02 -13.47 14.42
C ASN A 10 -17.59 -12.16 13.74
N CYS A 11 -18.55 -11.41 13.20
CA CYS A 11 -18.30 -10.16 12.47
C CYS A 11 -17.41 -9.20 13.26
N ARG A 12 -17.75 -8.98 14.53
CA ARG A 12 -16.97 -8.13 15.44
C ARG A 12 -15.51 -8.56 15.58
N SER A 13 -15.23 -9.86 15.69
CA SER A 13 -13.85 -10.37 15.79
C SER A 13 -13.04 -10.13 14.51
N ILE A 14 -13.68 -10.26 13.34
CA ILE A 14 -13.05 -10.01 12.03
C ILE A 14 -12.78 -8.51 11.85
N LEU A 15 -13.74 -7.65 12.20
CA LEU A 15 -13.57 -6.20 12.09
C LEU A 15 -12.48 -5.67 13.05
N SER A 16 -12.39 -6.24 14.26
CA SER A 16 -11.32 -5.92 15.20
C SER A 16 -9.94 -6.30 14.66
N GLU A 17 -9.81 -7.50 14.05
CA GLU A 17 -8.56 -7.93 13.41
C GLU A 17 -8.20 -7.04 12.21
N PHE A 18 -9.18 -6.64 11.40
CA PHE A 18 -8.98 -5.73 10.27
C PHE A 18 -8.48 -4.36 10.74
N ASN A 19 -9.05 -3.82 11.82
CA ASN A 19 -8.61 -2.56 12.42
C ASN A 19 -7.17 -2.63 12.94
N ALA A 20 -6.77 -3.76 13.53
CA ALA A 20 -5.38 -3.97 13.95
C ALA A 20 -4.42 -3.99 12.75
N LEU A 21 -4.79 -4.63 11.64
CA LEU A 21 -3.98 -4.66 10.42
C LEU A 21 -3.88 -3.29 9.74
N LEU A 22 -4.96 -2.51 9.74
CA LEU A 22 -4.91 -1.13 9.24
C LEU A 22 -3.92 -0.26 10.04
N ALA A 23 -3.81 -0.47 11.36
CA ALA A 23 -2.81 0.20 12.19
C ALA A 23 -1.38 -0.27 11.86
N GLN A 24 -1.16 -1.58 11.70
CA GLN A 24 0.14 -2.14 11.32
C GLN A 24 0.59 -1.64 9.94
N GLU A 25 -0.32 -1.62 8.95
CA GLU A 25 -0.05 -1.08 7.61
C GLU A 25 0.31 0.40 7.68
N ARG A 26 -0.36 1.20 8.52
CA ARG A 26 -0.04 2.61 8.69
C ARG A 26 1.38 2.82 9.18
N ASP A 27 1.80 2.04 10.17
CA ASP A 27 3.15 2.11 10.71
C ASP A 27 4.18 1.60 9.70
N ALA A 28 3.84 0.58 8.93
CA ALA A 28 4.67 0.08 7.84
C ALA A 28 4.83 1.09 6.71
N LEU A 29 3.75 1.75 6.28
CA LEU A 29 3.77 2.83 5.27
C LEU A 29 4.58 4.03 5.75
N ARG A 30 4.47 4.42 7.02
CA ARG A 30 5.30 5.49 7.62
C ARG A 30 6.78 5.14 7.62
N ARG A 31 7.13 3.85 7.75
CA ARG A 31 8.50 3.35 7.80
C ARG A 31 9.01 2.78 6.48
N LEU A 32 8.17 2.78 5.43
CA LEU A 32 8.42 2.11 4.15
C LEU A 32 8.85 0.64 4.30
N ASP A 33 8.24 -0.08 5.25
CA ASP A 33 8.53 -1.49 5.55
C ASP A 33 7.77 -2.41 4.58
N LEU A 34 8.47 -2.87 3.54
CA LEU A 34 7.91 -3.69 2.46
C LEU A 34 7.25 -4.97 2.98
N ASP A 35 7.97 -5.75 3.78
CA ASP A 35 7.50 -7.06 4.27
C ASP A 35 6.22 -6.93 5.08
N ARG A 36 6.12 -5.89 5.91
CA ARG A 36 4.90 -5.61 6.68
C ARG A 36 3.74 -5.13 5.82
N ILE A 37 4.01 -4.34 4.77
CA ILE A 37 2.98 -3.93 3.81
C ILE A 37 2.43 -5.15 3.07
N GLU A 38 3.29 -6.06 2.60
CA GLU A 38 2.88 -7.27 1.92
C GLU A 38 2.08 -8.20 2.83
N PHE A 39 2.57 -8.45 4.04
CA PHE A 39 1.85 -9.24 5.04
C PHE A 39 0.46 -8.66 5.34
N ALA A 40 0.39 -7.35 5.62
CA ALA A 40 -0.88 -6.69 5.91
C ALA A 40 -1.83 -6.72 4.70
N THR A 41 -1.29 -6.60 3.49
CA THR A 41 -2.08 -6.69 2.24
C THR A 41 -2.70 -8.06 2.07
N THR A 42 -1.90 -9.12 2.17
CA THR A 42 -2.38 -10.51 2.06
C THR A 42 -3.45 -10.80 3.10
N ARG A 43 -3.20 -10.43 4.36
CA ARG A 43 -4.16 -10.70 5.44
C ARG A 43 -5.47 -9.91 5.27
N LYS A 44 -5.42 -8.67 4.80
CA LYS A 44 -6.63 -7.89 4.48
C LYS A 44 -7.45 -8.54 3.36
N LEU A 45 -6.83 -9.09 2.33
CA LEU A 45 -7.54 -9.78 1.24
C LEU A 45 -8.27 -11.04 1.75
N GLU A 46 -7.63 -11.81 2.62
CA GLU A 46 -8.26 -12.98 3.26
C GLU A 46 -9.46 -12.59 4.13
N LEU A 47 -9.34 -11.50 4.89
CA LEU A 47 -10.43 -11.02 5.74
C LEU A 47 -11.56 -10.38 4.92
N ASP A 48 -11.26 -9.71 3.80
CA ASP A 48 -12.27 -9.19 2.88
C ASP A 48 -13.11 -10.33 2.28
N ALA A 49 -12.48 -11.42 1.86
CA ALA A 49 -13.18 -12.61 1.39
C ALA A 49 -14.09 -13.22 2.48
N GLN A 50 -13.58 -13.34 3.72
CA GLN A 50 -14.36 -13.82 4.86
C GLN A 50 -15.54 -12.90 5.19
N LEU A 51 -15.32 -11.58 5.18
CA LEU A 51 -16.34 -10.59 5.49
C LEU A 51 -17.43 -10.56 4.42
N LYS A 52 -17.07 -10.65 3.12
CA LYS A 52 -18.03 -10.77 2.02
C LYS A 52 -18.91 -12.01 2.15
N ALA A 53 -18.28 -13.18 2.38
CA ALA A 53 -19.01 -14.43 2.56
C ALA A 53 -19.94 -14.42 3.79
N LEU A 54 -19.57 -13.70 4.85
CA LEU A 54 -20.43 -13.50 6.03
C LEU A 54 -21.57 -12.53 5.74
N CYS A 55 -21.31 -11.40 5.08
CA CYS A 55 -22.32 -10.41 4.73
C CYS A 55 -23.39 -10.94 3.76
N GLU A 56 -23.06 -11.93 2.93
CA GLU A 56 -24.03 -12.65 2.10
C GLU A 56 -25.02 -13.49 2.92
N ARG A 57 -24.61 -13.92 4.12
CA ARG A 57 -25.39 -14.80 5.01
C ARG A 57 -26.11 -14.04 6.11
N GLU A 58 -25.50 -12.99 6.62
CA GLU A 58 -25.98 -12.21 7.76
C GLU A 58 -25.67 -10.72 7.55
N LYS A 59 -26.66 -9.86 7.75
CA LYS A 59 -26.46 -8.41 7.64
C LYS A 59 -25.73 -7.89 8.89
N PRO A 60 -24.81 -6.92 8.75
CA PRO A 60 -24.19 -6.26 9.88
C PRO A 60 -25.23 -5.69 10.85
N THR A 61 -24.99 -5.88 12.14
CA THR A 61 -25.86 -5.39 13.21
C THR A 61 -25.52 -3.93 13.57
N ALA A 62 -26.37 -3.30 14.38
CA ALA A 62 -26.07 -1.98 14.95
C ALA A 62 -24.76 -1.97 15.77
N ALA A 63 -24.40 -3.10 16.39
CA ALA A 63 -23.15 -3.24 17.14
C ALA A 63 -21.92 -3.24 16.22
N ASP A 64 -22.04 -3.79 15.02
CA ASP A 64 -20.95 -3.84 14.01
C ASP A 64 -20.70 -2.47 13.36
N TYR A 65 -21.70 -1.58 13.36
CA TYR A 65 -21.61 -0.27 12.72
C TYR A 65 -20.47 0.60 13.28
N SER A 66 -20.22 0.52 14.60
CA SER A 66 -19.12 1.23 15.25
C SER A 66 -17.73 0.75 14.79
N GLU A 67 -17.61 -0.53 14.46
CA GLU A 67 -16.38 -1.12 13.93
C GLU A 67 -16.21 -0.80 12.44
N LEU A 68 -17.30 -0.81 11.67
CA LEU A 68 -17.30 -0.39 10.26
C LEU A 68 -16.88 1.08 10.10
N GLN A 69 -17.33 1.98 10.99
CA GLN A 69 -16.88 3.37 10.98
C GLN A 69 -15.38 3.49 11.27
N ARG A 70 -14.85 2.72 12.22
CA ARG A 70 -13.42 2.66 12.51
C ARG A 70 -12.62 2.13 11.32
N MET A 71 -13.10 1.07 10.67
CA MET A 71 -12.48 0.50 9.48
C MET A 71 -12.43 1.53 8.34
N ARG A 72 -13.54 2.26 8.11
CA ARG A 72 -13.60 3.35 7.12
C ARG A 72 -12.57 4.45 7.43
N ALA A 73 -12.51 4.93 8.67
CA ALA A 73 -11.55 5.96 9.07
C ALA A 73 -10.09 5.50 8.92
N GLY A 74 -9.80 4.24 9.27
CA GLY A 74 -8.48 3.65 9.09
C GLY A 74 -8.08 3.53 7.61
N ALA A 75 -9.00 3.06 6.76
CA ALA A 75 -8.79 2.95 5.33
C ALA A 75 -8.51 4.32 4.67
N LEU A 76 -9.29 5.36 5.03
CA LEU A 76 -9.07 6.72 4.54
C LEU A 76 -7.70 7.27 4.94
N THR A 77 -7.26 7.01 6.17
CA THR A 77 -5.95 7.43 6.65
C THR A 77 -4.82 6.77 5.84
N ASN A 78 -4.93 5.46 5.60
CA ASN A 78 -3.92 4.73 4.82
C ASN A 78 -3.93 5.18 3.35
N GLN A 79 -5.09 5.48 2.78
CA GLN A 79 -5.21 6.07 1.44
C GLN A 79 -4.46 7.41 1.33
N LEU A 80 -4.63 8.30 2.31
CA LEU A 80 -3.90 9.58 2.34
C LEU A 80 -2.39 9.36 2.37
N LEU A 81 -1.91 8.44 3.21
CA LEU A 81 -0.48 8.10 3.28
C LEU A 81 0.06 7.57 1.94
N LEU A 82 -0.69 6.69 1.26
CA LEU A 82 -0.31 6.18 -0.05
C LEU A 82 -0.25 7.28 -1.11
N VAL A 83 -1.21 8.21 -1.11
CA VAL A 83 -1.21 9.35 -2.02
C VAL A 83 0.02 10.23 -1.77
N HIS A 84 0.35 10.53 -0.51
CA HIS A 84 1.54 11.30 -0.17
C HIS A 84 2.83 10.58 -0.58
N ALA A 85 2.97 9.30 -0.25
CA ALA A 85 4.12 8.49 -0.64
C ALA A 85 4.32 8.47 -2.16
N ARG A 86 3.23 8.27 -2.91
CA ARG A 86 3.24 8.31 -4.38
C ARG A 86 3.70 9.67 -4.91
N SER A 87 3.17 10.78 -4.37
CA SER A 87 3.57 12.13 -4.80
C SER A 87 5.06 12.39 -4.57
N CYS A 88 5.61 11.98 -3.42
CA CYS A 88 7.04 12.10 -3.14
C CYS A 88 7.89 11.28 -4.12
N LEU A 89 7.51 10.03 -4.40
CA LEU A 89 8.22 9.17 -5.34
C LEU A 89 8.15 9.72 -6.78
N THR A 90 7.00 10.22 -7.21
CA THR A 90 6.86 10.85 -8.53
C THR A 90 7.79 12.05 -8.69
N GLY A 91 7.87 12.92 -7.67
CA GLY A 91 8.78 14.07 -7.68
C GLY A 91 10.24 13.65 -7.79
N LEU A 92 10.65 12.65 -7.00
CA LEU A 92 12.01 12.10 -7.05
C LEU A 92 12.33 11.47 -8.42
N LEU A 93 11.42 10.66 -8.96
CA LEU A 93 11.61 10.01 -10.27
C LEU A 93 11.69 11.04 -11.41
N SER A 94 10.94 12.14 -11.33
CA SER A 94 11.05 13.26 -12.28
C SER A 94 12.45 13.87 -12.24
N LEU A 95 12.93 14.21 -11.05
CA LEU A 95 14.26 14.78 -10.85
C LEU A 95 15.36 13.84 -11.37
N VAL A 96 15.28 12.54 -11.02
CA VAL A 96 16.24 11.53 -11.48
C VAL A 96 16.24 11.45 -13.01
N ARG A 97 15.06 11.46 -13.65
CA ARG A 97 14.95 11.46 -15.12
C ARG A 97 15.62 12.69 -15.74
N GLU A 98 15.40 13.88 -15.19
CA GLU A 98 16.01 15.12 -15.68
C GLU A 98 17.54 15.08 -15.56
N LEU A 99 18.07 14.60 -14.44
CA LEU A 99 19.51 14.48 -14.22
C LEU A 99 20.17 13.47 -15.17
N ILE A 100 19.51 12.34 -15.44
CA ILE A 100 19.98 11.36 -16.42
C ILE A 100 20.05 12.01 -17.82
N GLN A 101 19.00 12.71 -18.24
CA GLN A 101 18.98 13.40 -19.55
C GLN A 101 20.08 14.44 -19.68
N ILE A 102 20.34 15.24 -18.64
CA ILE A 102 21.43 16.22 -18.63
C ILE A 102 22.79 15.52 -18.81
N GLN A 103 23.00 14.39 -18.13
CA GLN A 103 24.25 13.62 -18.24
C GLN A 103 24.43 13.03 -19.65
N GLU A 104 23.37 12.50 -20.25
CA GLU A 104 23.38 11.98 -21.62
C GLU A 104 23.73 13.08 -22.63
N LEU A 105 23.15 14.28 -22.50
CA LEU A 105 23.46 15.42 -23.36
C LEU A 105 24.91 15.88 -23.22
N LYS A 106 25.46 15.92 -22.00
CA LYS A 106 26.87 16.24 -21.76
C LYS A 106 27.80 15.22 -22.41
N ASN A 107 27.48 13.93 -22.28
CA ASN A 107 28.25 12.86 -22.90
C ASN A 107 28.22 12.94 -24.43
N ALA A 108 27.06 13.31 -25.02
CA ALA A 108 26.93 13.53 -26.45
C ALA A 108 27.72 14.76 -26.94
N SER A 109 27.77 15.83 -26.15
CA SER A 109 28.52 17.06 -26.47
C SER A 109 30.04 16.89 -26.41
N LEU A 110 30.55 15.92 -25.65
CA LEU A 110 31.98 15.62 -25.54
C LEU A 110 32.47 14.66 -26.63
N ALA A 111 31.58 14.15 -27.49
CA ALA A 111 31.99 13.37 -28.66
C ALA A 111 32.73 14.31 -29.64
N PRO A 112 33.99 13.98 -30.03
CA PRO A 112 34.75 14.84 -30.92
C PRO A 112 34.02 14.99 -32.26
N LEU A 113 33.67 16.22 -32.61
CA LEU A 113 33.17 16.57 -33.94
C LEU A 113 34.22 16.14 -34.97
N ARG A 114 33.96 15.06 -35.70
CA ARG A 114 34.72 14.72 -36.91
C ARG A 114 34.36 15.73 -37.99
N VAL A 115 35.04 16.87 -37.99
CA VAL A 115 34.94 17.85 -39.07
C VAL A 115 35.68 17.26 -40.27
N ASN A 116 34.95 16.65 -41.19
CA ASN A 116 35.48 16.24 -42.48
C ASN A 116 35.65 17.49 -43.35
N PHE A 117 36.85 18.07 -43.36
CA PHE A 117 37.25 19.00 -44.40
C PHE A 117 37.47 18.20 -45.69
N ARG A 118 36.51 18.26 -46.61
CA ARG A 118 36.76 17.94 -48.02
C ARG A 118 37.45 19.16 -48.62
N ILE A 119 38.76 19.05 -48.86
CA ILE A 119 39.54 19.92 -49.73
C ILE A 119 39.47 19.31 -51.14
#